data_AF-A0AAW2QCI7-F1
#
_entry.id   AF-A0AAW2QCI7-F1
#
_cell.length_a   1.000
_cell.length_b   1.000
_cell.length_c   1.000
_cell.angle_alpha   90.00
_cell.angle_beta   90.00
_cell.angle_gamma   90.00
#
_symmetry.space_group_name_H-M   'P 1'
#
loop_
_entity.id
_entity.type
_entity.pdbx_description
1 polymer ?
#
loop_
_entity_poly.entity_id
_entity_poly.type
_entity_poly.pdbx_seq_one_letter_code
_entity_poly.pdbx_strand_id
1 'polypeptide(L)'
;MSWWWAGAIGAAKKKLEEDEAPRKHESVALIVGVTGIVGNSLAEILPLADTPGGPWKVYGVARRPRPSWNDDNPINYIQCDVSDPDDAQAKLSTLTDITHVFYVTWTSRSTEAENCEANGKMLKNVLDAVIPNCPN
;
A
#
# COMPACT_ATOMS: atom_id res chain seq x y z
N MET A 1 42.88 -22.54 20.72
CA MET A 1 41.90 -23.13 19.79
C MET A 1 40.82 -22.09 19.49
N SER A 2 40.57 -21.86 18.21
CA SER A 2 39.40 -21.18 17.62
C SER A 2 39.18 -19.68 17.91
N TRP A 3 39.99 -18.83 17.26
CA TRP A 3 39.68 -17.40 17.08
C TRP A 3 38.75 -17.14 15.87
N TRP A 4 38.34 -18.20 15.16
CA TRP A 4 37.66 -18.13 13.86
C TRP A 4 36.12 -18.14 13.97
N TRP A 5 35.55 -18.47 15.14
CA TRP A 5 34.10 -18.54 15.33
C TRP A 5 33.46 -17.24 15.83
N ALA A 6 34.21 -16.35 16.48
CA ALA A 6 33.67 -15.09 16.98
C ALA A 6 33.28 -14.12 15.85
N GLY A 7 34.05 -14.11 14.74
CA GLY A 7 33.77 -13.27 13.58
C GLY A 7 32.56 -13.73 12.76
N ALA A 8 32.36 -15.05 12.61
CA ALA A 8 31.24 -15.60 11.85
C ALA A 8 29.90 -15.42 12.57
N ILE A 9 29.86 -15.60 13.90
CA ILE A 9 28.65 -15.36 14.70
C ILE A 9 28.36 -13.86 14.78
N GLY A 10 29.39 -13.01 14.92
CA GLY A 10 29.23 -11.55 14.90
C GLY A 10 28.73 -11.03 13.55
N ALA A 11 29.22 -11.56 12.43
CA ALA A 11 28.76 -11.21 11.09
C ALA A 11 27.34 -11.74 10.80
N ALA A 12 26.99 -12.93 11.28
CA ALA A 12 25.63 -13.47 11.17
C ALA A 12 24.63 -12.68 12.03
N LYS A 13 25.02 -12.31 13.25
CA LYS A 13 24.20 -11.49 14.15
C LYS A 13 24.04 -10.06 13.64
N LYS A 14 25.10 -9.48 13.06
CA LYS A 14 25.04 -8.17 12.39
C LYS A 14 24.17 -8.20 11.13
N LYS A 15 24.19 -9.30 10.35
CA LYS A 15 23.25 -9.51 9.22
C LYS A 15 21.80 -9.64 9.69
N LEU A 16 21.55 -10.30 10.81
CA LEU A 16 20.21 -10.44 11.40
C LEU A 16 19.70 -9.13 12.01
N GLU A 17 20.59 -8.33 12.63
CA GLU A 17 20.26 -7.00 13.18
C GLU A 17 20.13 -5.91 12.09
N GLU A 18 20.89 -6.00 10.98
CA GLU A 18 20.73 -5.13 9.79
C GLU A 18 19.42 -5.40 9.02
N ASP A 19 18.84 -6.59 9.15
CA ASP A 19 17.52 -6.96 8.57
C ASP A 19 16.33 -6.46 9.42
N GLU A 20 16.54 -6.02 10.67
CA GLU A 20 15.48 -5.45 11.54
C GLU A 20 15.39 -3.91 11.50
N ALA A 21 16.34 -3.22 10.86
CA ALA A 21 16.16 -1.81 10.56
C ALA A 21 15.00 -1.66 9.56
N PRO A 22 14.04 -0.73 9.76
CA PRO A 22 12.96 -0.55 8.81
C PRO A 22 13.58 -0.31 7.43
N ARG A 23 13.31 -1.21 6.47
CA ARG A 23 13.74 -1.03 5.09
C ARG A 23 13.32 0.36 4.67
N LYS A 24 14.30 1.22 4.40
CA LYS A 24 14.03 2.56 3.90
C LYS A 24 13.51 2.38 2.48
N HIS A 25 12.20 2.48 2.32
CA HIS A 25 11.56 2.47 1.02
C HIS A 25 11.77 3.85 0.40
N GLU A 26 12.15 3.88 -0.88
CA GLU A 26 12.29 5.13 -1.61
C GLU A 26 10.91 5.74 -1.88
N SER A 27 9.93 4.88 -2.17
CA SER A 27 8.56 5.28 -2.43
C SER A 27 7.55 4.40 -1.69
N VAL A 28 6.39 4.98 -1.34
CA VAL A 28 5.29 4.30 -0.67
C VAL A 28 4.01 4.52 -1.46
N ALA A 29 3.45 3.43 -1.96
CA ALA A 29 2.24 3.44 -2.79
C ALA A 29 0.99 3.14 -1.96
N LEU A 30 -0.08 3.88 -2.23
CA LEU A 30 -1.45 3.52 -1.89
C LEU A 30 -2.20 3.13 -3.16
N ILE A 31 -2.54 1.85 -3.31
CA ILE A 31 -3.37 1.35 -4.42
C ILE A 31 -4.83 1.29 -3.96
N VAL A 32 -5.69 2.16 -4.49
CA VAL A 32 -7.13 2.14 -4.22
C VAL A 32 -7.83 1.29 -5.28
N GLY A 33 -8.31 0.12 -4.88
CA GLY A 33 -8.84 -0.90 -5.79
C GLY A 33 -7.86 -2.04 -6.06
N VAL A 34 -7.10 -2.48 -5.05
CA VAL A 34 -5.98 -3.43 -5.22
C VAL A 34 -6.40 -4.81 -5.77
N THR A 35 -7.64 -5.24 -5.55
CA THR A 35 -8.17 -6.49 -6.12
C THR A 35 -8.81 -6.30 -7.50
N GLY A 36 -8.70 -5.13 -8.11
CA GLY A 36 -9.15 -4.85 -9.47
C GLY A 36 -8.14 -5.33 -10.50
N ILE A 37 -8.51 -5.30 -11.78
CA ILE A 37 -7.65 -5.76 -12.88
C ILE A 37 -6.30 -5.04 -12.92
N VAL A 38 -6.30 -3.70 -12.84
CA VAL A 38 -5.07 -2.91 -12.79
C VAL A 38 -4.43 -2.93 -11.40
N GLY A 39 -5.24 -2.90 -10.34
CA GLY A 39 -4.75 -2.91 -8.96
C GLY A 39 -3.91 -4.15 -8.64
N ASN A 40 -4.32 -5.32 -9.15
CA ASN A 40 -3.57 -6.55 -8.94
C ASN A 40 -2.21 -6.51 -9.66
N SER A 41 -2.19 -6.04 -10.90
CA SER A 41 -0.92 -5.86 -11.63
C SER A 41 0.01 -4.86 -10.94
N LEU A 42 -0.52 -3.77 -10.39
CA LEU A 42 0.28 -2.82 -9.59
C LEU A 42 0.84 -3.47 -8.31
N ALA A 43 0.05 -4.31 -7.64
CA ALA A 43 0.49 -5.03 -6.44
C ALA A 43 1.60 -6.06 -6.73
N GLU A 44 1.60 -6.65 -7.92
CA GLU A 44 2.66 -7.56 -8.39
C GLU A 44 3.92 -6.80 -8.80
N ILE A 45 3.78 -5.68 -9.52
CA ILE A 45 4.91 -4.99 -10.17
C ILE A 45 5.63 -4.02 -9.23
N LEU A 46 4.92 -3.22 -8.42
CA LEU A 46 5.55 -2.20 -7.59
C LEU A 46 6.64 -2.76 -6.66
N PRO A 47 6.45 -3.91 -5.99
CA PRO A 47 7.47 -4.47 -5.10
C PRO A 47 8.71 -5.06 -5.81
N LEU A 48 8.73 -5.18 -7.15
CA LEU A 48 9.87 -5.73 -7.87
C LEU A 48 11.11 -4.82 -7.74
N ALA A 49 12.29 -5.45 -7.71
CA ALA A 49 13.55 -4.77 -7.42
C ALA A 49 13.99 -3.76 -8.51
N ASP A 50 13.55 -3.97 -9.75
CA ASP A 50 13.86 -3.13 -10.91
C ASP A 50 12.77 -2.11 -11.25
N THR A 51 11.67 -2.08 -10.48
CA THR A 51 10.61 -1.09 -10.69
C THR A 51 11.12 0.31 -10.34
N PRO A 52 11.05 1.28 -11.28
CA PRO A 52 11.50 2.64 -11.04
C PRO A 52 10.85 3.29 -9.82
N GLY A 53 11.62 4.09 -9.08
CA GLY A 53 11.19 4.69 -7.80
C GLY A 53 11.18 3.70 -6.63
N GLY A 54 11.58 2.44 -6.85
CA GLY A 54 11.71 1.43 -5.81
C GLY A 54 12.99 1.58 -4.97
N PRO A 55 13.10 0.85 -3.85
CA PRO A 55 12.16 -0.18 -3.37
C PRO A 55 10.84 0.42 -2.88
N TRP A 56 9.72 -0.19 -3.29
CA TRP A 56 8.37 0.27 -2.96
C TRP A 56 7.79 -0.43 -1.73
N LYS A 57 7.24 0.34 -0.79
CA LYS A 57 6.25 -0.16 0.17
C LYS A 57 4.87 0.00 -0.44
N VAL A 58 4.01 -1.00 -0.31
CA VAL A 58 2.68 -0.96 -0.92
C VAL A 58 1.59 -1.18 0.14
N TYR A 59 0.64 -0.26 0.19
CA TYR A 59 -0.66 -0.43 0.83
C TYR A 59 -1.71 -0.71 -0.25
N GLY A 60 -2.50 -1.75 -0.07
CA GLY A 60 -3.56 -2.14 -1.00
C GLY A 60 -4.93 -2.03 -0.36
N VAL A 61 -5.81 -1.21 -0.94
CA VAL A 61 -7.17 -0.98 -0.41
C VAL A 61 -8.22 -1.68 -1.27
N ALA A 62 -9.12 -2.40 -0.62
CA ALA A 62 -10.37 -2.89 -1.21
C ALA A 62 -11.42 -3.20 -0.13
N ARG A 63 -12.69 -3.35 -0.51
CA ARG A 63 -13.81 -3.53 0.44
C ARG A 63 -13.95 -4.94 0.99
N ARG A 64 -13.64 -5.95 0.17
CA ARG A 64 -13.82 -7.36 0.52
C ARG A 64 -12.59 -7.84 1.30
N PRO A 65 -12.69 -8.95 2.05
CA PRO A 65 -11.51 -9.64 2.55
C PRO A 65 -10.55 -9.96 1.41
N ARG A 66 -9.25 -9.99 1.72
CA ARG A 66 -8.22 -10.32 0.73
C ARG A 66 -8.49 -11.72 0.16
N PRO A 67 -8.61 -11.85 -1.18
CA PRO A 67 -8.83 -13.15 -1.79
C PRO A 67 -7.52 -13.92 -1.92
N SER A 68 -7.60 -15.26 -1.87
CA SER A 68 -6.41 -16.14 -1.86
C SER A 68 -5.49 -15.97 -3.07
N TRP A 69 -6.04 -15.66 -4.24
CA TRP A 69 -5.24 -15.42 -5.45
C TRP A 69 -4.39 -14.15 -5.40
N ASN A 70 -4.60 -13.27 -4.42
CA ASN A 70 -3.83 -12.05 -4.23
C ASN A 70 -2.81 -12.20 -3.08
N ASP A 71 -2.82 -13.28 -2.31
CA ASP A 71 -2.03 -13.42 -1.06
C ASP A 71 -0.52 -13.41 -1.28
N ASP A 72 -0.06 -13.90 -2.44
CA ASP A 72 1.37 -13.97 -2.78
C ASP A 72 2.02 -12.59 -2.99
N ASN A 73 1.21 -11.54 -3.20
CA ASN A 73 1.73 -10.18 -3.36
C ASN A 73 2.22 -9.62 -2.01
N PRO A 74 3.45 -9.08 -1.90
CA PRO A 74 3.99 -8.57 -0.65
C PRO A 74 3.45 -7.16 -0.32
N ILE A 75 2.15 -7.05 -0.11
CA ILE A 75 1.43 -5.79 0.15
C ILE A 75 0.81 -5.78 1.55
N ASN A 76 0.64 -4.56 2.09
CA ASN A 76 -0.12 -4.31 3.31
C ASN A 76 -1.59 -4.11 2.93
N TYR A 77 -2.40 -5.16 3.06
CA TYR A 77 -3.81 -5.12 2.67
C TYR A 77 -4.67 -4.42 3.73
N ILE A 78 -5.52 -3.49 3.28
CA ILE A 78 -6.41 -2.69 4.12
C ILE A 78 -7.83 -2.86 3.60
N GLN A 79 -8.68 -3.45 4.41
CA GLN A 79 -10.09 -3.57 4.06
C GLN A 79 -10.80 -2.24 4.35
N CYS A 80 -11.18 -1.47 3.35
CA CYS A 80 -11.82 -0.15 3.52
C CYS A 80 -12.88 0.12 2.44
N ASP A 81 -14.01 0.69 2.85
CA ASP A 81 -14.99 1.28 1.95
C ASP A 81 -14.75 2.78 1.78
N VAL A 82 -14.12 3.15 0.67
CA VAL A 82 -13.82 4.55 0.37
C VAL A 82 -15.05 5.41 0.04
N SER A 83 -16.23 4.80 -0.13
CA SER A 83 -17.48 5.56 -0.24
C SER A 83 -18.02 6.04 1.10
N ASP A 84 -17.58 5.42 2.20
CA ASP A 84 -17.85 5.84 3.57
C ASP A 84 -16.73 6.80 4.04
N PRO A 85 -17.03 8.08 4.30
CA PRO A 85 -16.01 9.04 4.73
C PRO A 85 -15.38 8.70 6.08
N ASP A 86 -16.14 8.11 7.01
CA ASP A 86 -15.65 7.77 8.34
C ASP A 86 -14.71 6.56 8.26
N ASP A 87 -15.07 5.56 7.45
CA ASP A 87 -14.22 4.38 7.24
C ASP A 87 -12.91 4.73 6.52
N ALA A 88 -12.99 5.59 5.49
CA ALA A 88 -11.82 6.10 4.78
C ALA A 88 -10.91 6.89 5.73
N GLN A 89 -11.46 7.80 6.52
CA GLN A 89 -10.70 8.58 7.48
C GLN A 89 -10.02 7.68 8.51
N ALA A 90 -10.76 6.76 9.12
CA ALA A 90 -10.23 5.89 10.18
C ALA A 90 -9.07 5.00 9.71
N LYS A 91 -9.11 4.54 8.46
CA LYS A 91 -8.14 3.55 7.94
C LYS A 91 -6.99 4.17 7.15
N LEU A 92 -7.22 5.30 6.48
CA LEU A 92 -6.23 5.90 5.58
C LEU A 92 -5.44 7.02 6.26
N SER A 93 -6.02 7.74 7.23
CA SER A 93 -5.30 8.84 7.91
C SER A 93 -4.10 8.37 8.73
N THR A 94 -4.07 7.10 9.14
CA THR A 94 -2.94 6.52 9.87
C THR A 94 -1.73 6.21 8.98
N LEU A 95 -1.88 6.29 7.65
CA LEU A 95 -0.87 5.94 6.67
C LEU A 95 -0.02 7.16 6.32
N THR A 96 0.82 7.60 7.26
CA THR A 96 1.51 8.89 7.18
C THR A 96 2.77 8.88 6.31
N ASP A 97 3.09 7.75 5.67
CA ASP A 97 4.31 7.56 4.88
C ASP A 97 4.04 7.48 3.37
N ILE A 98 2.78 7.59 2.94
CA ILE A 98 2.38 7.52 1.52
C ILE A 98 3.04 8.66 0.73
N THR A 99 3.69 8.32 -0.38
CA THR A 99 4.24 9.29 -1.34
C THR A 99 3.48 9.31 -2.67
N HIS A 100 2.81 8.21 -3.05
CA HIS A 100 2.07 8.10 -4.31
C HIS A 100 0.72 7.41 -4.12
N VAL A 101 -0.32 7.96 -4.75
CA VAL A 101 -1.66 7.36 -4.79
C VAL A 101 -1.97 6.85 -6.20
N PHE A 102 -2.30 5.58 -6.31
CA PHE A 102 -2.77 4.93 -7.54
C PHE A 102 -4.27 4.64 -7.38
N TYR A 103 -5.12 5.50 -7.94
CA TYR A 103 -6.57 5.36 -7.86
C TYR A 103 -7.11 4.58 -9.06
N VAL A 104 -7.45 3.30 -8.85
CA VAL A 104 -7.82 2.34 -9.91
C VAL A 104 -9.15 1.63 -9.61
N THR A 105 -10.11 2.39 -9.08
CA THR A 105 -11.44 1.89 -8.72
C THR A 105 -12.54 2.82 -9.19
N TRP A 106 -13.76 2.30 -9.26
CA TRP A 106 -14.99 3.04 -9.56
C TRP A 106 -16.21 2.25 -9.07
N THR A 107 -17.36 2.92 -9.04
CA THR A 107 -18.65 2.29 -8.79
C THR A 107 -19.64 2.71 -9.87
N SER A 108 -20.50 1.77 -10.26
CA SER A 108 -21.53 1.99 -11.29
C SER A 108 -22.87 2.30 -10.64
N ARG A 109 -23.56 3.30 -11.21
CA ARG A 109 -24.92 3.73 -10.90
C ARG A 109 -25.80 3.74 -12.15
N SER A 110 -27.11 3.88 -11.95
CA SER A 110 -28.11 3.86 -13.01
C SER A 110 -28.00 5.03 -13.97
N THR A 111 -27.57 6.20 -13.49
CA THR A 111 -27.44 7.41 -14.29
C THR A 111 -26.04 8.02 -14.17
N GLU A 112 -25.65 8.82 -15.16
CA GLU A 112 -24.35 9.48 -15.14
C GLU A 112 -24.24 10.54 -14.04
N ALA A 113 -25.34 11.23 -13.72
CA ALA A 113 -25.36 12.16 -12.59
C ALA A 113 -25.04 11.45 -11.27
N GLU A 114 -25.62 10.27 -11.04
CA GLU A 114 -25.31 9.45 -9.87
C GLU A 114 -23.88 8.88 -9.91
N ASN A 115 -23.35 8.55 -11.10
CA ASN A 115 -21.93 8.15 -11.24
C ASN A 115 -20.99 9.28 -10.83
N CYS A 116 -21.22 10.50 -11.33
CA CYS A 116 -20.43 11.68 -10.96
C CYS A 116 -20.45 11.91 -9.45
N GLU A 117 -21.63 11.84 -8.84
CA GLU A 117 -21.77 12.02 -7.40
C GLU A 117 -21.04 10.92 -6.62
N ALA A 118 -21.28 9.65 -6.94
CA ALA A 118 -20.73 8.52 -6.19
C ALA A 118 -19.21 8.41 -6.34
N ASN A 119 -18.68 8.49 -7.57
CA ASN A 119 -17.25 8.36 -7.82
C ASN A 119 -16.48 9.62 -7.38
N GLY A 120 -17.09 10.80 -7.52
CA GLY A 120 -16.53 12.05 -7.00
C GLY A 120 -16.38 12.01 -5.48
N LYS A 121 -17.40 11.53 -4.76
CA LYS A 121 -17.34 11.32 -3.30
C LYS A 121 -16.24 10.34 -2.90
N MET A 122 -16.15 9.19 -3.57
CA MET A 122 -15.12 8.18 -3.28
C MET A 122 -13.70 8.74 -3.41
N LEU A 123 -13.40 9.43 -4.52
CA LEU A 123 -12.09 10.06 -4.72
C LEU A 123 -11.83 11.14 -3.67
N LYS A 124 -12.81 12.00 -3.40
CA LYS A 124 -12.71 13.06 -2.41
C LYS A 124 -12.36 12.51 -1.02
N ASN A 125 -13.06 11.47 -0.57
CA ASN A 125 -12.82 10.85 0.74
C ASN A 125 -11.38 10.33 0.88
N VAL A 126 -10.84 9.70 -0.17
CA VAL A 126 -9.45 9.23 -0.18
C VAL A 126 -8.49 10.41 -0.05
N LEU A 127 -8.67 11.46 -0.87
CA LEU A 127 -7.77 12.61 -0.87
C LEU A 127 -7.82 13.39 0.44
N ASP A 128 -9.02 13.60 0.99
CA ASP A 128 -9.20 14.27 2.29
C ASP A 128 -8.52 13.51 3.43
N ALA A 129 -8.54 12.17 3.40
CA ALA A 129 -7.91 11.35 4.42
C ALA A 129 -6.38 11.27 4.27
N VAL A 130 -5.86 11.31 3.03
CA VAL A 130 -4.44 11.08 2.74
C VAL A 130 -3.63 12.38 2.74
N ILE A 131 -4.07 13.42 2.02
CA ILE A 131 -3.28 14.65 1.80
C ILE A 131 -2.79 15.30 3.10
N PRO A 132 -3.62 15.43 4.16
CA PRO A 132 -3.17 16.07 5.40
C PRO A 132 -2.10 15.30 6.18
N ASN A 133 -1.91 14.01 5.87
CA ASN A 133 -1.09 13.09 6.64
C ASN A 133 0.19 12.65 5.91
N CYS A 134 0.35 13.03 4.64
CA CYS A 134 1.52 12.70 3.82
C CYS A 134 2.74 13.58 4.17
N PRO A 135 3.96 13.06 3.97
CA PRO A 135 5.17 13.86 4.08
C PRO A 135 5.20 14.95 3.00
N ASN A 136 5.69 16.15 3.38
CA ASN A 136 5.91 17.27 2.46
C ASN A 136 7.04 17.00 1.46
#